data_AF-A0A428TIC5-F1
#
_entry.id   AF-A0A428TIC5-F1
#
_cell.length_a   1.000
_cell.length_b   1.000
_cell.length_c   1.000
_cell.angle_alpha   90.00
_cell.angle_beta   90.00
_cell.angle_gamma   90.00
#
_symmetry.space_group_name_H-M   'P 1'
#
loop_
_entity.id
_entity.type
_entity.pdbx_description
1 polymer ?
#
loop_
_entity_poly.entity_id
_entity_poly.type
_entity_poly.pdbx_seq_one_letter_code
_entity_poly.pdbx_strand_id
1 'polypeptide(L)'
;MVASIMPEILLPYRDHLTEPFLSASREMLSCFELHDLDCPTSASLTIRMFQSAALQHVTGKANAAFHVHGHAALLAQRLRLYSERSIEQYDALEGQLLRMNFWHLYASDMTAAALQSRPFTLRESLFDEPLTLKSEGPRDVSLLDPATLLIKKMEMVQDFMLTLEDIPVLYLQVKGEPHVERIRRVGAILLEFIQVVEDEHLQSRAKGLLRRLLDVLAKLDSKAHEDLCFSISPFSALQQTRYGVFAEYPQPRLDRG
;
A
#
# COMPACT_ATOMS: atom_id res chain seq x y z
N MET A 1 -11.44 -3.34 2.84
CA MET A 1 -12.09 -3.12 1.54
C MET A 1 -12.29 -4.39 0.74
N VAL A 2 -11.23 -5.13 0.34
CA VAL A 2 -11.43 -6.51 -0.13
C VAL A 2 -12.03 -7.35 1.00
N ALA A 3 -11.56 -7.13 2.23
CA ALA A 3 -12.12 -7.73 3.44
C ALA A 3 -13.65 -7.57 3.61
N SER A 4 -14.28 -6.46 3.16
CA SER A 4 -15.72 -6.24 3.34
C SER A 4 -16.60 -7.02 2.37
N ILE A 5 -16.01 -7.55 1.30
CA ILE A 5 -16.69 -8.36 0.28
C ILE A 5 -16.18 -9.80 0.25
N MET A 6 -15.17 -10.13 1.07
CA MET A 6 -14.63 -11.48 1.14
C MET A 6 -15.60 -12.42 1.89
N PRO A 7 -15.79 -13.64 1.38
CA PRO A 7 -16.51 -14.69 2.10
C PRO A 7 -15.86 -14.98 3.46
N GLU A 8 -16.66 -15.26 4.48
CA GLU A 8 -16.15 -15.58 5.83
C GLU A 8 -15.23 -16.79 5.86
N ILE A 9 -15.39 -17.73 4.92
CA ILE A 9 -14.51 -18.90 4.80
C ILE A 9 -13.06 -18.52 4.43
N LEU A 10 -12.88 -17.40 3.73
CA LEU A 10 -11.56 -16.91 3.32
C LEU A 10 -10.99 -15.88 4.31
N LEU A 11 -11.85 -15.15 5.01
CA LEU A 11 -11.45 -14.19 6.02
C LEU A 11 -12.34 -14.31 7.28
N PRO A 12 -12.03 -15.28 8.16
CA PRO A 12 -12.63 -15.33 9.48
C PRO A 12 -12.34 -14.00 10.19
N TYR A 13 -13.31 -13.47 10.94
CA TYR A 13 -13.22 -12.16 11.64
C TYR A 13 -13.23 -10.91 10.75
N ARG A 14 -13.69 -10.99 9.49
CA ARG A 14 -13.76 -9.81 8.60
C ARG A 14 -14.42 -8.60 9.27
N ASP A 15 -15.48 -8.80 10.06
CA ASP A 15 -16.25 -7.70 10.67
C ASP A 15 -15.43 -6.93 11.73
N HIS A 16 -14.44 -7.59 12.35
CA HIS A 16 -13.53 -6.95 13.29
C HIS A 16 -12.41 -6.16 12.59
N LEU A 17 -12.19 -6.40 11.30
CA LEU A 17 -11.15 -5.77 10.51
C LEU A 17 -11.70 -4.65 9.63
N THR A 18 -12.93 -4.77 9.12
CA THR A 18 -13.47 -3.85 8.11
C THR A 18 -13.58 -2.42 8.61
N GLU A 19 -14.08 -2.20 9.83
CA GLU A 19 -14.24 -0.86 10.39
C GLU A 19 -12.90 -0.19 10.77
N PRO A 20 -11.98 -0.84 11.52
CA PRO A 20 -10.67 -0.24 11.80
C PRO A 20 -9.87 0.10 10.55
N PHE A 21 -9.86 -0.79 9.54
CA PHE A 21 -9.16 -0.52 8.29
C PHE A 21 -9.84 0.58 7.47
N LEU A 22 -11.17 0.69 7.51
CA LEU A 22 -11.87 1.80 6.86
C LEU A 22 -11.54 3.12 7.55
N SER A 23 -11.49 3.17 8.89
CA SER A 23 -11.10 4.38 9.62
C SER A 23 -9.67 4.79 9.29
N ALA A 24 -8.71 3.85 9.40
CA ALA A 24 -7.31 4.11 9.09
C ALA A 24 -7.11 4.56 7.63
N SER A 25 -7.81 3.94 6.67
CA SER A 25 -7.77 4.35 5.27
C SER A 25 -8.32 5.77 5.06
N ARG A 26 -9.37 6.16 5.78
CA ARG A 26 -9.95 7.51 5.68
C ARG A 26 -9.01 8.57 6.25
N GLU A 27 -8.43 8.29 7.41
CA GLU A 27 -7.43 9.16 8.04
C GLU A 27 -6.20 9.31 7.14
N MET A 28 -5.72 8.22 6.54
CA MET A 28 -4.64 8.29 5.56
C MET A 28 -5.03 9.15 4.35
N LEU A 29 -6.22 8.96 3.77
CA LEU A 29 -6.66 9.79 2.65
C LEU A 29 -6.71 11.27 3.02
N SER A 30 -7.16 11.63 4.23
CA SER A 30 -7.22 13.04 4.65
C SER A 30 -5.85 13.73 4.65
N CYS A 31 -4.76 12.99 4.83
CA CYS A 31 -3.40 13.53 4.79
C CYS A 31 -2.95 13.92 3.37
N PHE A 32 -3.54 13.32 2.33
CA PHE A 32 -3.16 13.52 0.93
C PHE A 32 -4.26 14.19 0.10
N GLU A 33 -5.45 14.41 0.67
CA GLU A 33 -6.63 14.85 -0.07
C GLU A 33 -6.39 16.16 -0.82
N LEU A 34 -5.75 17.15 -0.19
CA LEU A 34 -5.43 18.43 -0.81
C LEU A 34 -4.33 18.29 -1.89
N HIS A 35 -3.30 17.51 -1.61
CA HIS A 35 -2.22 17.26 -2.58
C HIS A 35 -2.73 16.62 -3.86
N ASP A 36 -3.67 15.67 -3.74
CA ASP A 36 -4.32 15.02 -4.87
C ASP A 36 -5.13 15.99 -5.76
N LEU A 37 -5.59 17.13 -5.22
CA LEU A 37 -6.30 18.13 -6.02
C LEU A 37 -5.34 18.87 -6.95
N ASP A 38 -4.14 19.17 -6.46
CA ASP A 38 -3.10 19.85 -7.23
C ASP A 38 -2.47 18.91 -8.26
N CYS A 39 -2.12 17.69 -7.82
CA CYS A 39 -1.39 16.69 -8.59
C CYS A 39 -2.15 15.35 -8.65
N PRO A 40 -3.28 15.27 -9.38
CA PRO A 40 -4.07 14.05 -9.44
C PRO A 40 -3.31 12.94 -10.18
N THR A 41 -3.45 11.70 -9.68
CA THR A 41 -2.86 10.50 -10.31
C THR A 41 -3.90 9.38 -10.46
N SER A 42 -3.54 8.34 -11.21
CA SER A 42 -4.29 7.07 -11.27
C SER A 42 -4.56 6.46 -9.89
N ALA A 43 -3.60 6.59 -8.97
CA ALA A 43 -3.72 6.16 -7.58
C ALA A 43 -4.78 6.99 -6.83
N SER A 44 -4.76 8.32 -6.98
CA SER A 44 -5.74 9.22 -6.36
C SER A 44 -7.18 8.84 -6.73
N LEU A 45 -7.41 8.49 -8.01
CA LEU A 45 -8.69 7.98 -8.50
C LEU A 45 -9.03 6.63 -7.88
N THR A 46 -8.11 5.67 -7.98
CA THR A 46 -8.32 4.28 -7.56
C THR A 46 -8.62 4.21 -6.07
N ILE A 47 -7.92 4.98 -5.24
CA ILE A 47 -8.18 5.08 -3.79
C ILE A 47 -9.61 5.55 -3.51
N ARG A 48 -10.13 6.57 -4.21
CA ARG A 48 -11.50 7.07 -4.01
C ARG A 48 -12.56 6.08 -4.49
N MET A 49 -12.34 5.41 -5.62
CA MET A 49 -13.22 4.32 -6.10
C MET A 49 -13.38 3.24 -5.02
N PHE A 50 -12.24 2.85 -4.48
CA PHE A 50 -12.12 1.86 -3.45
C PHE A 50 -12.75 2.30 -2.12
N GLN A 51 -12.46 3.50 -1.67
CA GLN A 51 -13.00 4.06 -0.43
C GLN A 51 -14.51 4.26 -0.50
N SER A 52 -15.05 4.66 -1.66
CA SER A 52 -16.49 4.69 -1.92
C SER A 52 -17.12 3.31 -1.74
N ALA A 53 -16.57 2.29 -2.40
CA ALA A 53 -17.08 0.92 -2.29
C ALA A 53 -17.01 0.39 -0.85
N ALA A 54 -15.87 0.56 -0.17
CA ALA A 54 -15.71 0.14 1.22
C ALA A 54 -16.72 0.84 2.14
N LEU A 55 -16.93 2.15 1.97
CA LEU A 55 -17.88 2.91 2.77
C LEU A 55 -19.32 2.42 2.56
N GLN A 56 -19.70 2.15 1.32
CA GLN A 56 -21.00 1.57 0.97
C GLN A 56 -21.20 0.22 1.66
N HIS A 57 -20.22 -0.69 1.53
CA HIS A 57 -20.34 -2.06 2.02
C HIS A 57 -20.27 -2.18 3.54
N VAL A 58 -19.46 -1.36 4.21
CA VAL A 58 -19.29 -1.44 5.67
C VAL A 58 -20.39 -0.70 6.41
N THR A 59 -20.82 0.47 5.91
CA THR A 59 -21.73 1.34 6.68
C THR A 59 -23.15 1.42 6.12
N GLY A 60 -23.37 0.97 4.88
CA GLY A 60 -24.64 1.16 4.16
C GLY A 60 -24.97 2.62 3.82
N LYS A 61 -24.11 3.58 4.16
CA LYS A 61 -24.34 5.02 3.97
C LYS A 61 -24.11 5.43 2.51
N ALA A 62 -25.14 5.24 1.69
CA ALA A 62 -25.11 5.53 0.26
C ALA A 62 -24.64 6.94 -0.09
N ASN A 63 -25.19 7.95 0.56
CA ASN A 63 -24.81 9.34 0.27
C ASN A 63 -23.33 9.64 0.58
N ALA A 64 -22.79 9.05 1.64
CA ALA A 64 -21.39 9.26 2.01
C ALA A 64 -20.45 8.53 1.03
N ALA A 65 -20.80 7.32 0.62
CA ALA A 65 -20.09 6.60 -0.43
C ALA A 65 -20.10 7.40 -1.75
N PHE A 66 -21.27 7.91 -2.13
CA PHE A 66 -21.41 8.70 -3.34
C PHE A 66 -20.65 10.01 -3.33
N HIS A 67 -20.50 10.67 -2.18
CA HIS A 67 -19.64 11.86 -2.09
C HIS A 67 -18.20 11.54 -2.51
N VAL A 68 -17.66 10.43 -2.01
CA VAL A 68 -16.31 9.96 -2.38
C VAL A 68 -16.27 9.50 -3.86
N HIS A 69 -17.34 8.86 -4.34
CA HIS A 69 -17.48 8.48 -5.76
C HIS A 69 -17.51 9.70 -6.68
N GLY A 70 -18.17 10.79 -6.28
CA GLY A 70 -18.19 12.06 -7.00
C GLY A 70 -16.80 12.69 -7.09
N HIS A 71 -15.99 12.60 -6.03
CA HIS A 71 -14.58 13.02 -6.09
C HIS A 71 -13.81 12.20 -7.14
N ALA A 72 -14.06 10.88 -7.23
CA ALA A 72 -13.46 10.06 -8.28
C ALA A 72 -13.91 10.49 -9.69
N ALA A 73 -15.18 10.84 -9.89
CA ALA A 73 -15.68 11.34 -11.17
C ALA A 73 -15.02 12.67 -11.59
N LEU A 74 -14.79 13.58 -10.64
CA LEU A 74 -14.07 14.83 -10.90
C LEU A 74 -12.60 14.59 -11.23
N LEU A 75 -11.93 13.67 -10.52
CA LEU A 75 -10.56 13.28 -10.86
C LEU A 75 -10.47 12.64 -12.25
N ALA A 76 -11.44 11.79 -12.62
CA ALA A 76 -11.47 11.18 -13.95
C ALA A 76 -11.57 12.23 -15.07
N GLN A 77 -12.30 13.33 -14.84
CA GLN A 77 -12.33 14.48 -15.75
C GLN A 77 -11.00 15.22 -15.78
N ARG A 78 -10.42 15.51 -14.62
CA ARG A 78 -9.14 16.23 -14.51
C ARG A 78 -7.97 15.48 -15.16
N LEU A 79 -7.99 14.16 -15.05
CA LEU A 79 -7.06 13.24 -15.72
C LEU A 79 -7.42 12.98 -17.19
N ARG A 80 -8.53 13.53 -17.67
CA ARG A 80 -9.06 13.36 -19.03
C ARG A 80 -9.21 11.90 -19.45
N LEU A 81 -9.66 11.04 -18.53
CA LEU A 81 -9.77 9.60 -18.78
C LEU A 81 -10.82 9.24 -19.84
N TYR A 82 -11.66 10.19 -20.26
CA TYR A 82 -12.55 10.06 -21.42
C TYR A 82 -11.80 10.11 -22.77
N SER A 83 -10.50 10.41 -22.75
CA SER A 83 -9.64 10.52 -23.91
C SER A 83 -8.67 9.35 -24.01
N GLU A 84 -8.72 8.60 -25.11
CA GLU A 84 -7.81 7.47 -25.32
C GLU A 84 -6.34 7.92 -25.31
N ARG A 85 -6.05 9.12 -25.83
CA ARG A 85 -4.71 9.74 -25.79
C ARG A 85 -4.18 9.92 -24.38
N SER A 86 -5.07 10.24 -23.44
CA SER A 86 -4.70 10.39 -22.03
C SER A 86 -4.47 9.04 -21.35
N ILE A 87 -4.96 7.93 -21.93
CA ILE A 87 -4.69 6.59 -21.43
C ILE A 87 -3.38 6.02 -22.00
N GLU A 88 -3.02 6.37 -23.23
CA GLU A 88 -1.80 5.90 -23.91
C GLU A 88 -0.49 6.25 -23.19
N GLN A 89 -0.52 7.20 -22.24
CA GLN A 89 0.64 7.53 -21.39
C GLN A 89 0.90 6.50 -20.27
N TYR A 90 -0.09 5.66 -19.94
CA TYR A 90 0.03 4.63 -18.91
C TYR A 90 0.45 3.31 -19.51
N ASP A 91 1.02 2.43 -18.69
CA ASP A 91 1.28 1.07 -19.11
C ASP A 91 -0.01 0.32 -19.43
N ALA A 92 0.09 -0.78 -20.17
CA ALA A 92 -1.08 -1.47 -20.70
C ALA A 92 -2.03 -2.00 -19.61
N LEU A 93 -1.50 -2.40 -18.44
CA LEU A 93 -2.29 -2.86 -17.31
C LEU A 93 -3.00 -1.69 -16.62
N GLU A 94 -2.24 -0.66 -16.27
CA GLU A 94 -2.78 0.52 -15.60
C GLU A 94 -3.83 1.21 -16.50
N GLY A 95 -3.54 1.35 -17.79
CA GLY A 95 -4.47 1.89 -18.76
C GLY A 95 -5.76 1.06 -18.88
N GLN A 96 -5.69 -0.27 -18.76
CA GLN A 96 -6.89 -1.11 -18.76
C GLN A 96 -7.72 -0.93 -17.48
N LEU A 97 -7.07 -0.84 -16.31
CA LEU A 97 -7.75 -0.54 -15.04
C LEU A 97 -8.42 0.84 -15.06
N LEU A 98 -7.75 1.84 -15.64
CA LEU A 98 -8.31 3.19 -15.80
C LEU A 98 -9.52 3.21 -16.75
N ARG A 99 -9.48 2.46 -17.86
CA ARG A 99 -10.66 2.27 -18.74
C ARG A 99 -11.83 1.68 -17.97
N MET A 100 -11.60 0.63 -17.20
CA MET A 100 -12.64 -0.01 -16.38
C MET A 100 -13.21 0.95 -15.33
N ASN A 101 -12.34 1.67 -14.62
CA ASN A 101 -12.77 2.66 -13.62
C ASN A 101 -13.60 3.78 -14.26
N PHE A 102 -13.18 4.31 -15.41
CA PHE A 102 -13.95 5.33 -16.12
C PHE A 102 -15.32 4.83 -16.53
N TRP A 103 -15.40 3.67 -17.21
CA TRP A 103 -16.69 3.14 -17.66
C TRP A 103 -17.62 2.79 -16.51
N HIS A 104 -17.07 2.32 -15.38
CA HIS A 104 -17.85 2.14 -14.16
C HIS A 104 -18.44 3.45 -13.63
N LEU A 105 -17.61 4.51 -13.52
CA LEU A 105 -18.05 5.84 -13.11
C LEU A 105 -19.12 6.40 -14.06
N TYR A 106 -18.89 6.29 -15.36
CA TYR A 106 -19.78 6.80 -16.40
C TYR A 106 -21.15 6.11 -16.35
N ALA A 107 -21.18 4.78 -16.25
CA ALA A 107 -22.42 4.02 -16.11
C ALA A 107 -23.16 4.30 -14.79
N SER A 108 -22.41 4.40 -13.68
CA SER A 108 -22.96 4.74 -12.35
C SER A 108 -23.61 6.12 -12.35
N ASP A 109 -22.99 7.11 -12.98
CA ASP A 109 -23.49 8.47 -13.05
C ASP A 109 -24.72 8.60 -13.95
N MET A 110 -24.73 7.92 -15.11
CA MET A 110 -25.92 7.82 -15.96
C MET A 110 -27.11 7.20 -15.23
N THR A 111 -26.88 6.08 -14.52
CA THR A 111 -27.93 5.41 -13.75
C THR A 111 -28.49 6.32 -12.66
N ALA A 112 -27.61 7.02 -11.95
CA ALA A 112 -28.02 7.91 -10.87
C ALA A 112 -28.84 9.11 -11.37
N ALA A 113 -28.48 9.66 -12.54
CA ALA A 113 -29.22 10.72 -13.20
C ALA A 113 -30.58 10.23 -13.74
N ALA A 114 -30.64 9.03 -14.32
CA ALA A 114 -31.89 8.43 -14.80
C ALA A 114 -32.89 8.19 -13.65
N LEU A 115 -32.39 7.78 -12.48
CA LEU A 115 -33.19 7.60 -11.27
C LEU A 115 -33.52 8.93 -10.57
N GLN A 116 -33.07 10.08 -11.10
CA GLN A 116 -33.23 11.41 -10.49
C GLN A 116 -32.72 11.48 -9.06
N SER A 117 -31.80 10.58 -8.72
CA SER A 117 -31.25 10.47 -7.36
C SER A 117 -30.21 11.56 -7.10
N ARG A 118 -29.54 12.06 -8.14
CA ARG A 118 -28.56 13.13 -8.09
C ARG A 118 -28.26 13.75 -9.47
N PRO A 119 -27.66 14.95 -9.53
CA PRO A 119 -27.14 15.51 -10.76
C PRO A 119 -26.03 14.65 -11.36
N PHE A 120 -25.95 14.63 -12.69
CA PHE A 120 -24.82 14.01 -13.40
C PHE A 120 -23.59 14.92 -13.30
N THR A 121 -22.43 14.30 -13.18
CA THR A 121 -21.12 14.96 -13.11
C THR A 121 -20.17 14.51 -14.20
N LEU A 122 -20.43 13.38 -14.86
CA LEU A 122 -19.55 12.76 -15.85
C LEU A 122 -20.34 12.50 -17.14
N ARG A 123 -20.44 13.52 -18.00
CA ARG A 123 -21.17 13.47 -19.27
C ARG A 123 -20.38 14.12 -20.39
N GLU A 124 -20.56 13.62 -21.61
CA GLU A 124 -19.84 14.12 -22.78
C GLU A 124 -20.01 15.62 -23.01
N SER A 125 -21.18 16.19 -22.69
CA SER A 125 -21.42 17.64 -22.76
C SER A 125 -20.60 18.48 -21.79
N LEU A 126 -19.96 17.86 -20.79
CA LEU A 126 -19.11 18.50 -19.79
C LEU A 126 -17.61 18.34 -20.13
N PHE A 127 -17.28 17.62 -21.20
CA PHE A 127 -15.90 17.37 -21.60
C PHE A 127 -15.41 18.43 -22.58
N ASP A 128 -14.11 18.73 -22.50
CA ASP A 128 -13.46 19.68 -23.43
C ASP A 128 -13.23 19.09 -24.83
N GLU A 129 -13.38 17.77 -24.99
CA GLU A 129 -13.30 17.05 -26.26
C GLU A 129 -14.21 15.82 -26.27
N PRO A 130 -14.54 15.26 -27.45
CA PRO A 130 -15.41 14.10 -27.56
C PRO A 130 -14.90 12.88 -26.78
N LEU A 131 -15.83 12.03 -26.33
CA LEU A 131 -15.50 10.77 -25.68
C LEU A 131 -14.86 9.82 -26.70
N THR A 132 -13.55 9.57 -26.58
CA THR A 132 -12.78 8.69 -27.50
C THR A 132 -12.30 7.40 -26.86
N LEU A 133 -12.46 7.29 -25.53
CA LEU A 133 -12.03 6.14 -24.75
C LEU A 133 -12.58 4.82 -25.30
N LYS A 134 -11.72 3.81 -25.43
CA LYS A 134 -12.14 2.46 -25.83
C LYS A 134 -12.65 1.66 -24.62
N SER A 135 -13.51 0.66 -24.88
CA SER A 135 -13.97 -0.26 -23.84
C SER A 135 -12.85 -1.20 -23.36
N GLU A 136 -11.95 -1.58 -24.27
CA GLU A 136 -10.82 -2.48 -23.99
C GLU A 136 -9.55 -1.93 -24.63
N GLY A 137 -8.43 -2.10 -23.93
CA GLY A 137 -7.09 -1.87 -24.45
C GLY A 137 -6.63 -3.01 -25.38
N PRO A 138 -5.31 -3.11 -25.64
CA PRO A 138 -4.74 -4.22 -26.40
C PRO A 138 -5.17 -5.57 -25.79
N ARG A 139 -5.68 -6.50 -26.62
CA ARG A 139 -6.33 -7.77 -26.19
C ARG A 139 -5.46 -8.71 -25.35
N ASP A 140 -4.16 -8.48 -25.29
CA ASP A 140 -3.21 -9.37 -24.62
C ASP A 140 -3.08 -9.10 -23.10
N VAL A 141 -3.71 -8.06 -22.56
CA VAL A 141 -3.62 -7.76 -21.11
C VAL A 141 -4.75 -8.46 -20.35
N SER A 142 -4.51 -9.70 -19.93
CA SER A 142 -5.38 -10.35 -18.95
C SER A 142 -4.98 -9.89 -17.54
N LEU A 143 -5.91 -9.25 -16.83
CA LEU A 143 -5.69 -8.71 -15.47
C LEU A 143 -5.28 -9.77 -14.44
N LEU A 144 -5.64 -11.03 -14.70
CA LEU A 144 -5.35 -12.19 -13.86
C LEU A 144 -4.34 -13.14 -14.51
N ASP A 145 -3.74 -12.74 -15.64
CA ASP A 145 -2.71 -13.55 -16.26
C ASP A 145 -1.47 -13.60 -15.36
N PRO A 146 -1.00 -14.81 -15.00
CA PRO A 146 0.19 -14.99 -14.19
C PRO A 146 1.41 -14.23 -14.73
N ALA A 147 1.60 -14.16 -16.05
CA ALA A 147 2.76 -13.49 -16.63
C ALA A 147 2.71 -11.96 -16.41
N THR A 148 1.55 -11.34 -16.61
CA THR A 148 1.34 -9.91 -16.32
C THR A 148 1.58 -9.58 -14.83
N LEU A 149 1.10 -10.44 -13.93
CA LEU A 149 1.33 -10.30 -12.48
C LEU A 149 2.81 -10.47 -12.11
N LEU A 150 3.52 -11.38 -12.78
CA LEU A 150 4.95 -11.59 -12.57
C LEU A 150 5.75 -10.35 -13.00
N ILE A 151 5.44 -9.76 -14.15
CA ILE A 151 6.09 -8.53 -14.62
C ILE A 151 5.91 -7.40 -13.59
N LYS A 152 4.69 -7.18 -13.09
CA LYS A 152 4.46 -6.13 -12.07
C LYS A 152 5.12 -6.43 -10.73
N LYS A 153 5.12 -7.70 -10.28
CA LYS A 153 5.88 -8.10 -9.08
C LYS A 153 7.36 -7.76 -9.23
N MET A 154 7.93 -7.98 -10.42
CA MET A 154 9.32 -7.70 -10.70
C MET A 154 9.64 -6.19 -10.68
N GLU A 155 8.77 -5.36 -11.25
CA GLU A 155 8.88 -3.89 -11.16
C GLU A 155 8.85 -3.41 -9.71
N MET A 156 7.92 -3.91 -8.90
CA MET A 156 7.82 -3.54 -7.48
C MET A 156 9.07 -3.93 -6.69
N VAL A 157 9.64 -5.11 -6.93
CA VAL A 157 10.89 -5.52 -6.27
C VAL A 157 12.05 -4.66 -6.73
N GLN A 158 12.09 -4.25 -7.98
CA GLN A 158 13.11 -3.34 -8.46
C GLN A 158 13.01 -1.96 -7.81
N ASP A 159 11.82 -1.39 -7.71
CA ASP A 159 11.60 -0.09 -7.05
C ASP A 159 11.96 -0.17 -5.57
N PHE A 160 11.61 -1.28 -4.91
CA PHE A 160 12.06 -1.57 -3.55
C PHE A 160 13.60 -1.60 -3.46
N MET A 161 14.28 -2.25 -4.40
CA MET A 161 15.75 -2.30 -4.40
C MET A 161 16.40 -0.94 -4.63
N LEU A 162 15.86 -0.13 -5.55
CA LEU A 162 16.34 1.22 -5.79
C LEU A 162 16.22 2.07 -4.51
N THR A 163 15.03 2.06 -3.90
CA THR A 163 14.80 2.80 -2.65
C THR A 163 15.62 2.27 -1.48
N LEU A 164 15.88 0.96 -1.41
CA LEU A 164 16.70 0.35 -0.37
C LEU A 164 18.18 0.76 -0.48
N GLU A 165 18.71 0.85 -1.70
CA GLU A 165 20.10 1.23 -1.94
C GLU A 165 20.39 2.71 -1.65
N ASP A 166 19.37 3.57 -1.76
CA ASP A 166 19.48 4.97 -1.39
C ASP A 166 19.55 5.19 0.14
N ILE A 167 19.20 4.18 0.94
CA ILE A 167 19.21 4.29 2.40
C ILE A 167 20.62 4.01 2.95
N PRO A 168 21.20 4.91 3.77
CA PRO A 168 22.48 4.65 4.41
C PRO A 168 22.46 3.37 5.26
N VAL A 169 23.46 2.50 5.07
CA VAL A 169 23.56 1.20 5.77
C VAL A 169 23.50 1.36 7.30
N LEU A 170 24.12 2.41 7.84
CA LEU A 170 24.07 2.72 9.27
C LEU A 170 22.63 2.94 9.78
N TYR A 171 21.78 3.58 8.98
CA TYR A 171 20.39 3.80 9.34
C TYR A 171 19.60 2.49 9.35
N LEU A 172 19.86 1.60 8.39
CA LEU A 172 19.24 0.28 8.33
C LEU A 172 19.64 -0.61 9.52
N GLN A 173 20.90 -0.55 9.96
CA GLN A 173 21.40 -1.28 11.14
C GLN A 173 20.68 -0.83 12.43
N VAL A 174 20.46 0.48 12.61
CA VAL A 174 19.77 1.03 13.78
C VAL A 174 18.28 0.64 13.82
N LYS A 175 17.64 0.41 12.67
CA LYS A 175 16.22 0.00 12.60
C LYS A 175 15.97 -1.43 13.07
N GLY A 176 17.01 -2.27 13.13
CA GLY A 176 16.95 -3.60 13.73
C GLY A 176 16.24 -4.68 12.91
N GLU A 177 16.16 -5.87 13.50
CA GLU A 177 15.72 -7.12 12.87
C GLU A 177 14.36 -7.09 12.14
N PRO A 178 13.30 -6.43 12.64
CA PRO A 178 12.03 -6.39 11.92
C PRO A 178 12.13 -5.77 10.52
N HIS A 179 13.07 -4.85 10.32
CA HIS A 179 13.32 -4.24 9.01
C HIS A 179 14.15 -5.18 8.11
N VAL A 180 15.17 -5.84 8.68
CA VAL A 180 16.00 -6.83 7.97
C VAL A 180 15.16 -8.03 7.50
N GLU A 181 14.23 -8.49 8.32
CA GLU A 181 13.28 -9.56 7.97
C GLU A 181 12.44 -9.20 6.74
N ARG A 182 12.03 -7.93 6.57
CA ARG A 182 11.30 -7.48 5.37
C ARG A 182 12.17 -7.58 4.12
N ILE A 183 13.46 -7.25 4.22
CA ILE A 183 14.42 -7.41 3.12
C ILE A 183 14.60 -8.90 2.80
N ARG A 184 14.73 -9.76 3.81
CA ARG A 184 14.81 -11.23 3.63
C ARG A 184 13.58 -11.81 2.93
N ARG A 185 12.38 -11.33 3.27
CA ARG A 185 11.12 -11.72 2.59
C ARG A 185 11.11 -11.32 1.11
N VAL A 186 11.63 -10.16 0.75
CA VAL A 186 11.78 -9.78 -0.67
C VAL A 186 12.75 -10.72 -1.38
N GLY A 187 13.83 -11.14 -0.72
CA GLY A 187 14.73 -12.18 -1.22
C GLY A 187 14.03 -13.52 -1.48
N ALA A 188 13.13 -13.95 -0.59
CA ALA A 188 12.33 -15.17 -0.78
C ALA A 188 11.39 -15.07 -1.99
N ILE A 189 10.74 -13.92 -2.18
CA ILE A 189 9.89 -13.67 -3.36
C ILE A 189 10.73 -13.75 -4.66
N LEU A 190 11.94 -13.19 -4.67
CA LEU A 190 12.84 -13.29 -5.83
C LEU A 190 13.28 -14.74 -6.12
N LEU A 191 13.51 -15.55 -5.09
CA LEU A 191 13.85 -16.97 -5.25
C LEU A 191 12.69 -17.76 -5.85
N GLU A 192 11.48 -17.55 -5.35
CA GLU A 192 10.26 -18.15 -5.92
C GLU A 192 10.08 -17.71 -7.38
N PHE A 193 10.32 -16.42 -7.66
CA PHE A 193 10.25 -15.87 -9.01
C PHE A 193 11.22 -16.54 -9.98
N ILE A 194 12.48 -16.74 -9.57
CA ILE A 194 13.51 -17.41 -10.40
C ILE A 194 13.12 -18.86 -10.72
N GLN A 195 12.39 -19.52 -9.83
CA GLN A 195 11.92 -20.90 -10.01
C GLN A 195 10.69 -21.00 -10.91
N VAL A 196 9.79 -20.01 -10.87
CA VAL A 196 8.52 -20.02 -11.60
C VAL A 196 8.64 -19.47 -13.02
N VAL A 197 9.57 -18.55 -13.27
CA VAL A 197 9.67 -17.85 -14.56
C VAL A 197 10.55 -18.60 -15.56
N GLU A 198 9.95 -18.92 -16.71
CA GLU A 198 10.63 -19.58 -17.84
C GLU A 198 11.39 -18.59 -18.75
N ASP A 199 11.01 -17.31 -18.76
CA ASP A 199 11.66 -16.26 -19.56
C ASP A 199 13.09 -15.97 -19.05
N GLU A 200 14.10 -16.21 -19.90
CA GLU A 200 15.52 -16.02 -19.58
C GLU A 200 15.88 -14.57 -19.22
N HIS A 201 15.24 -13.58 -19.85
CA HIS A 201 15.50 -12.16 -19.58
C HIS A 201 14.96 -11.75 -18.21
N LEU A 202 13.74 -12.17 -17.88
CA LEU A 202 13.16 -11.93 -16.55
C LEU A 202 13.93 -12.69 -15.47
N GLN A 203 14.33 -13.93 -15.73
CA GLN A 203 15.10 -14.74 -14.79
C GLN A 203 16.50 -14.17 -14.53
N SER A 204 17.20 -13.69 -15.57
CA SER A 204 18.51 -13.06 -15.42
C SER A 204 18.43 -11.74 -14.63
N ARG A 205 17.40 -10.92 -14.88
CA ARG A 205 17.14 -9.71 -14.10
C ARG A 205 16.84 -10.04 -12.63
N ALA A 206 16.06 -11.08 -12.36
CA ALA A 206 15.72 -11.50 -10.99
C ALA A 206 16.94 -12.01 -10.23
N LYS A 207 17.80 -12.80 -10.90
CA LYS A 207 19.11 -13.21 -10.36
C LYS A 207 20.00 -12.00 -10.05
N GLY A 208 20.00 -10.98 -10.90
CA GLY A 208 20.74 -9.73 -10.67
C GLY A 208 20.25 -8.96 -9.44
N LEU A 209 18.94 -8.81 -9.28
CA LEU A 209 18.32 -8.17 -8.11
C LEU A 209 18.61 -8.96 -6.83
N LEU A 210 18.52 -10.29 -6.88
CA LEU A 210 18.81 -11.15 -5.73
C LEU A 210 20.25 -11.00 -5.26
N ARG A 211 21.23 -10.94 -6.17
CA ARG A 211 22.64 -10.72 -5.81
C ARG A 211 22.84 -9.39 -5.07
N ARG A 212 22.27 -8.29 -5.60
CA ARG A 212 22.32 -6.97 -4.96
C ARG A 212 21.67 -6.99 -3.57
N LEU A 213 20.54 -7.66 -3.43
CA LEU A 213 19.84 -7.81 -2.15
C LEU A 213 20.68 -8.59 -1.13
N LEU A 214 21.34 -9.67 -1.57
CA LEU A 214 22.27 -10.44 -0.73
C LEU A 214 23.48 -9.61 -0.30
N ASP A 215 24.01 -8.76 -1.18
CA ASP A 215 25.11 -7.83 -0.84
C ASP A 215 24.69 -6.82 0.24
N VAL A 216 23.45 -6.32 0.18
CA VAL A 216 22.88 -5.45 1.22
C VAL A 216 22.74 -6.22 2.54
N LEU A 217 22.15 -7.43 2.52
CA LEU A 217 22.01 -8.26 3.72
C LEU A 217 23.36 -8.58 4.37
N ALA A 218 24.38 -8.93 3.57
CA ALA A 218 25.72 -9.21 4.08
C ALA A 218 26.35 -7.99 4.78
N LYS A 219 26.09 -6.76 4.29
CA LYS A 219 26.53 -5.51 4.93
C LYS A 219 25.76 -5.19 6.22
N LEU A 220 24.54 -5.70 6.37
CA LEU A 220 23.75 -5.55 7.58
C LEU A 220 24.22 -6.53 8.66
N ASP A 221 24.51 -7.77 8.27
CA ASP A 221 25.02 -8.82 9.16
C ASP A 221 26.44 -8.53 9.66
N SER A 222 27.27 -7.85 8.86
CA SER A 222 28.69 -7.59 9.19
C SER A 222 28.93 -6.74 10.44
N LYS A 223 27.93 -6.00 10.94
CA LYS A 223 28.05 -5.20 12.18
C LYS A 223 27.14 -5.65 13.33
N ALA A 224 26.08 -6.41 13.05
CA ALA A 224 25.32 -7.09 14.11
C ALA A 224 26.24 -7.99 14.97
N HIS A 225 27.31 -8.51 14.37
CA HIS A 225 28.32 -9.30 15.07
C HIS A 225 29.28 -8.48 15.95
N GLU A 226 29.50 -7.18 15.68
CA GLU A 226 30.35 -6.32 16.53
C GLU A 226 29.61 -5.90 17.82
N ASP A 227 28.30 -5.61 17.74
CA ASP A 227 27.50 -5.25 18.92
C ASP A 227 27.23 -6.46 19.84
N LEU A 228 27.23 -7.69 19.28
CA LEU A 228 27.25 -8.94 20.05
C LEU A 228 28.60 -9.19 20.74
N CYS A 229 29.69 -8.63 20.23
CA CYS A 229 31.01 -8.74 20.84
C CYS A 229 31.19 -7.73 22.00
N PHE A 230 30.54 -6.56 21.94
CA PHE A 230 30.51 -5.60 23.06
C PHE A 230 29.54 -5.97 24.19
N SER A 231 28.59 -6.87 23.96
CA SER A 231 27.65 -7.34 25.00
C SER A 231 28.10 -8.61 25.74
N ILE A 232 29.22 -9.22 25.34
CA ILE A 232 29.82 -10.38 26.00
C ILE A 232 31.28 -10.08 26.39
N SER A 233 31.45 -9.15 27.35
CA SER A 233 32.60 -9.11 28.24
C SER A 233 32.13 -8.59 29.61
N PRO A 234 32.50 -9.25 30.72
CA PRO A 234 31.67 -9.31 31.91
C PRO A 234 31.67 -8.00 32.68
N PHE A 235 30.46 -7.59 33.06
CA PHE A 235 30.15 -6.57 34.05
C PHE A 235 30.62 -7.04 35.44
N SER A 236 31.93 -7.13 35.63
CA SER A 236 32.59 -7.52 36.88
C SER A 236 33.72 -6.57 37.21
N ALA A 237 33.42 -5.28 37.27
CA ALA A 237 34.20 -4.29 38.01
C ALA A 237 33.41 -2.97 38.00
N LEU A 238 32.53 -2.75 39.00
CA LEU A 238 32.13 -1.43 39.54
C LEU A 238 30.93 -1.51 40.53
N GLN A 239 30.82 -2.56 41.35
CA GLN A 239 29.82 -2.60 42.42
C GLN A 239 30.40 -2.72 43.84
N GLN A 240 31.64 -2.29 44.04
CA GLN A 240 32.25 -2.22 45.37
C GLN A 240 32.65 -0.81 45.77
N THR A 241 31.65 0.07 45.91
CA THR A 241 31.70 1.18 46.88
C THR A 241 30.30 1.79 47.02
N ARG A 242 29.56 1.32 48.05
CA ARG A 242 28.65 2.10 48.93
C ARG A 242 27.60 1.18 49.56
N TYR A 243 28.02 0.44 50.57
CA TYR A 243 27.17 0.23 51.75
C TYR A 243 27.63 1.24 52.81
N GLY A 244 26.70 2.04 53.30
CA GLY A 244 26.97 3.00 54.35
C GLY A 244 25.79 3.89 54.69
N VAL A 245 24.95 3.37 55.60
CA VAL A 245 24.15 4.09 56.61
C VAL A 245 22.62 4.26 56.36
N PHE A 246 21.91 3.51 57.20
CA PHE A 246 20.54 3.52 57.71
C PHE A 246 19.77 4.86 57.78
N ALA A 247 18.46 4.78 57.53
CA ALA A 247 17.43 5.37 58.43
C ALA A 247 16.05 4.71 58.19
N GLU A 248 15.50 4.12 59.25
CA GLU A 248 14.17 3.51 59.35
C GLU A 248 13.04 4.57 59.43
N TYR A 249 11.86 4.27 58.85
CA TYR A 249 10.62 5.02 59.06
C TYR A 249 9.65 4.19 59.94
N PRO A 250 9.03 4.77 60.99
CA PRO A 250 8.05 4.05 61.81
C PRO A 250 6.61 4.23 61.29
N GLN A 251 5.82 3.14 61.31
CA GLN A 251 4.36 3.15 61.10
C GLN A 251 3.60 3.53 62.38
N PRO A 252 2.48 4.28 62.32
CA PRO A 252 1.57 4.42 63.45
C PRO A 252 0.44 3.37 63.44
N ARG A 253 0.11 2.93 64.65
CA ARG A 253 -0.79 1.83 65.03
C ARG A 253 -2.27 2.22 64.92
N LEU A 254 -3.08 1.25 64.54
CA LEU A 254 -4.50 1.14 64.86
C LEU A 254 -4.66 0.92 66.37
N ASP A 255 -5.57 1.65 67.03
CA ASP A 255 -6.24 1.16 68.23
C ASP A 255 -7.66 1.69 68.33
N ARG A 256 -8.56 0.79 68.77
CA ARG A 256 -9.99 0.95 68.99
C ARG A 256 -10.26 1.66 70.31
N GLY A 257 -11.35 2.42 70.35
CA GLY A 257 -12.12 2.79 71.53
C GLY A 257 -13.59 2.83 71.13
#